data_AF-A0A168B9X3-F1
#
_entry.id   AF-A0A168B9X3-F1
#
_cell.length_a   1.000
_cell.length_b   1.000
_cell.length_c   1.000
_cell.angle_alpha   90.00
_cell.angle_beta   90.00
_cell.angle_gamma   90.00
#
_symmetry.space_group_name_H-M   'P 1'
#
loop_
_entity.id
_entity.type
_entity.pdbx_description
1 polymer ?
#
loop_
_entity_poly.entity_id
_entity_poly.type
_entity_poly.pdbx_seq_one_letter_code
_entity_poly.pdbx_strand_id
1 'polypeptide(L)'
;MQLPALLSLSAVLGLAGAHMQMTSPAPFRSKYNPYTTSVDYDMNSPLFANGANFPCKGYHSLLNTPQGRSVATWRAGGRYSLSVEGTATHNGGSCQASLSYDGGRTFFAIHSFVGGCPLTPTWDFTLPDDAPAGEALFAWSWFNNIGNREMYMNCAHVTIQPRGVAAREEQEEEEEDVSLVGRAPSDPFRSRPRMFVANVANGCSTVEGSDVLFPNPGPDVDNISRRTAAPRGTCPF
;
A
#
# COMPACT_ATOMS: atom_id res chain seq x y z
N MET A 1 31.57 57.26 -14.22
CA MET A 1 31.54 55.83 -14.56
C MET A 1 30.43 55.18 -13.72
N GLN A 2 29.24 55.01 -14.31
CA GLN A 2 28.10 54.35 -13.67
C GLN A 2 28.20 52.85 -13.91
N LEU A 3 28.28 52.05 -12.84
CA LEU A 3 28.11 50.59 -12.93
C LEU A 3 26.61 50.27 -13.04
N PRO A 4 26.17 49.40 -13.96
CA PRO A 4 24.80 48.94 -13.99
C PRO A 4 24.58 47.89 -12.88
N ALA A 5 23.55 48.09 -12.07
CA ALA A 5 23.09 47.11 -11.09
C ALA A 5 22.40 45.95 -11.83
N LEU A 6 23.01 44.77 -11.81
CA LEU A 6 22.41 43.52 -12.28
C LEU A 6 21.38 43.05 -11.25
N LEU A 7 20.08 43.22 -11.55
CA LEU A 7 19.01 42.55 -10.81
C LEU A 7 19.08 41.04 -11.08
N SER A 8 19.53 40.28 -10.08
CA SER A 8 19.51 38.82 -10.11
C SER A 8 18.09 38.33 -9.78
N LEU A 9 17.34 37.92 -10.80
CA LEU A 9 16.04 37.27 -10.64
C LEU A 9 16.26 35.83 -10.15
N SER A 10 16.17 35.62 -8.84
CA SER A 10 16.24 34.28 -8.25
C SER A 10 14.94 33.54 -8.56
N ALA A 11 14.99 32.63 -9.54
CA ALA A 11 13.91 31.70 -9.80
C ALA A 11 13.79 30.76 -8.59
N VAL A 12 12.75 30.92 -7.79
CA VAL A 12 12.34 29.93 -6.79
C VAL A 12 11.80 28.73 -7.56
N LEU A 13 12.67 27.78 -7.89
CA LEU A 13 12.22 26.46 -8.32
C LEU A 13 11.47 25.83 -7.14
N GLY A 14 10.15 25.74 -7.26
CA GLY A 14 9.35 24.94 -6.34
C GLY A 14 9.89 23.51 -6.35
N LEU A 15 10.34 23.04 -5.20
CA LEU A 15 10.64 21.63 -4.96
C LEU A 15 9.29 20.89 -5.08
N ALA A 16 8.92 20.48 -6.28
CA ALA A 16 7.87 19.50 -6.46
C ALA A 16 8.36 18.23 -5.76
N GLY A 17 7.77 17.93 -4.60
CA GLY A 17 8.13 16.75 -3.81
C GLY A 17 7.96 15.52 -4.68
N ALA A 18 9.06 14.92 -5.09
CA ALA A 18 9.05 13.75 -5.94
C ALA A 18 8.84 12.50 -5.08
N HIS A 19 7.63 11.94 -5.09
CA HIS A 19 7.19 10.86 -4.21
C HIS A 19 6.04 10.06 -4.85
N MET A 20 5.66 8.90 -4.31
CA MET A 20 4.63 8.00 -4.85
C MET A 20 3.37 7.90 -3.96
N GLN A 21 2.22 7.69 -4.59
CA GLN A 21 0.93 7.42 -3.94
C GLN A 21 0.18 6.28 -4.62
N MET A 22 -0.72 5.63 -3.88
CA MET A 22 -1.73 4.72 -4.43
C MET A 22 -2.85 5.50 -5.11
N THR A 23 -3.24 5.05 -6.30
CA THR A 23 -4.36 5.59 -7.08
C THR A 23 -5.56 4.65 -7.10
N SER A 24 -5.32 3.34 -7.00
CA SER A 24 -6.37 2.32 -6.96
C SER A 24 -5.98 1.18 -5.99
N PRO A 25 -6.90 0.68 -5.14
CA PRO A 25 -8.19 1.32 -4.81
C PRO A 25 -7.97 2.74 -4.27
N ALA A 26 -8.87 3.68 -4.57
CA ALA A 26 -8.64 5.09 -4.28
C ALA A 26 -8.53 5.37 -2.76
N PRO A 27 -7.38 5.87 -2.25
CA PRO A 27 -7.20 6.09 -0.82
C PRO A 27 -8.16 7.15 -0.25
N PHE A 28 -8.40 7.14 1.06
CA PHE A 28 -9.08 8.27 1.71
C PHE A 28 -8.38 9.59 1.39
N ARG A 29 -9.15 10.64 1.16
CA ARG A 29 -8.66 11.99 0.82
C ARG A 29 -7.79 12.09 -0.44
N SER A 30 -7.57 11.01 -1.18
CA SER A 30 -6.90 11.08 -2.48
C SER A 30 -7.79 11.83 -3.48
N LYS A 31 -7.18 12.58 -4.41
CA LYS A 31 -7.89 13.20 -5.55
C LYS A 31 -8.64 12.17 -6.42
N TYR A 32 -8.27 10.89 -6.33
CA TYR A 32 -8.90 9.76 -7.03
C TYR A 32 -10.14 9.21 -6.31
N ASN A 33 -10.37 9.58 -5.05
CA ASN A 33 -11.50 9.05 -4.30
C ASN A 33 -12.75 9.89 -4.57
N PRO A 34 -13.79 9.33 -5.22
CA PRO A 34 -14.96 10.11 -5.62
C PRO A 34 -15.83 10.57 -4.44
N TYR A 35 -15.59 10.04 -3.24
CA TYR A 35 -16.34 10.40 -2.04
C TYR A 35 -15.65 11.48 -1.21
N THR A 36 -14.37 11.78 -1.45
CA THR A 36 -13.68 12.80 -0.67
C THR A 36 -14.27 14.18 -0.94
N THR A 37 -14.46 14.96 0.12
CA THR A 37 -14.75 16.40 0.01
C THR A 37 -13.58 17.24 0.52
N SER A 38 -12.48 16.61 0.92
CA SER A 38 -11.31 17.26 1.51
C SER A 38 -10.01 16.63 0.99
N VAL A 39 -9.71 16.88 -0.28
CA VAL A 39 -8.51 16.33 -0.96
C VAL A 39 -7.23 16.70 -0.20
N ASP A 40 -6.40 15.69 0.07
CA ASP A 40 -5.01 15.86 0.46
C ASP A 40 -4.15 15.90 -0.81
N TYR A 41 -3.65 17.09 -1.16
CA TYR A 41 -2.78 17.29 -2.31
C TYR A 41 -1.33 16.83 -2.06
N ASP A 42 -1.01 16.42 -0.83
CA ASP A 42 0.29 15.89 -0.40
C ASP A 42 0.20 14.39 -0.08
N MET A 43 -0.74 13.69 -0.73
CA MET A 43 -0.99 12.26 -0.53
C MET A 43 0.23 11.40 -0.84
N ASN A 44 1.07 11.84 -1.78
CA ASN A 44 2.30 11.16 -2.17
C ASN A 44 3.44 11.30 -1.15
N SER A 45 3.39 12.26 -0.23
CA SER A 45 4.40 12.35 0.83
C SER A 45 4.35 11.14 1.76
N PRO A 46 5.51 10.72 2.31
CA PRO A 46 5.58 9.61 3.25
C PRO A 46 4.82 9.94 4.54
N LEU A 47 4.69 8.94 5.41
CA LEU A 47 4.31 9.18 6.79
C LEU A 47 5.35 10.07 7.46
N PHE A 48 4.93 10.82 8.49
CA PHE A 48 5.85 11.61 9.27
C PHE A 48 6.85 10.69 9.97
N ALA A 49 8.13 11.08 9.95
CA ALA A 49 9.20 10.30 10.56
C ALA A 49 9.00 10.07 12.08
N ASN A 50 8.23 10.93 12.74
CA ASN A 50 7.84 10.78 14.15
C ASN A 50 6.61 9.87 14.38
N GLY A 51 6.00 9.34 13.30
CA GLY A 51 4.85 8.45 13.35
C GLY A 51 3.51 9.12 13.69
N ALA A 52 3.44 10.44 13.84
CA ALA A 52 2.24 11.12 14.33
C ALA A 52 1.00 10.98 13.42
N ASN A 53 1.18 10.61 12.16
CA ASN A 53 0.10 10.33 11.21
C ASN A 53 0.00 8.84 10.82
N PHE A 54 0.71 7.94 11.51
CA PHE A 54 0.52 6.50 11.34
C PHE A 54 -0.72 6.03 12.14
N PRO A 55 -1.56 5.12 11.59
CA PRO A 55 -1.56 4.58 10.23
C PRO A 55 -2.37 5.44 9.24
N CYS A 56 -2.21 5.17 7.94
CA CYS A 56 -3.05 5.73 6.87
C CYS A 56 -3.06 7.26 6.79
N LYS A 57 -1.97 7.94 7.17
CA LYS A 57 -1.91 9.41 7.31
C LYS A 57 -2.97 9.99 8.28
N GLY A 58 -3.51 9.16 9.18
CA GLY A 58 -4.62 9.49 10.08
C GLY A 58 -6.02 9.38 9.46
N TYR A 59 -6.12 9.05 8.17
CA TYR A 59 -7.38 9.10 7.42
C TYR A 59 -8.24 7.85 7.57
N HIS A 60 -7.73 6.81 8.23
CA HIS A 60 -8.55 5.66 8.65
C HIS A 60 -9.71 6.08 9.56
N SER A 61 -9.62 7.23 10.23
CA SER A 61 -10.72 7.86 10.98
C SER A 61 -11.97 8.18 10.14
N LEU A 62 -11.84 8.23 8.80
CA LEU A 62 -12.96 8.46 7.89
C LEU A 62 -13.71 7.18 7.52
N LEU A 63 -13.25 6.01 7.95
CA LEU A 63 -13.92 4.74 7.68
C LEU A 63 -15.40 4.81 8.07
N ASN A 64 -16.29 4.35 7.19
CA ASN A 64 -17.76 4.36 7.35
C ASN A 64 -18.42 5.75 7.45
N THR A 65 -17.68 6.83 7.17
CA THR A 65 -18.28 8.17 7.01
C THR A 65 -18.72 8.41 5.57
N PRO A 66 -19.55 9.43 5.28
CA PRO A 66 -19.89 9.79 3.90
C PRO A 66 -18.67 10.08 3.00
N GLN A 67 -17.58 10.61 3.57
CA GLN A 67 -16.33 10.89 2.83
C GLN A 67 -15.42 9.66 2.68
N GLY A 68 -15.68 8.60 3.43
CA GLY A 68 -14.87 7.39 3.48
C GLY A 68 -15.67 6.14 3.16
N ARG A 69 -16.57 6.22 2.18
CA ARG A 69 -17.31 5.06 1.66
C ARG A 69 -16.36 4.09 0.97
N SER A 70 -16.75 2.82 0.94
CA SER A 70 -16.03 1.77 0.23
C SER A 70 -15.89 2.13 -1.26
N VAL A 71 -14.67 2.06 -1.78
CA VAL A 71 -14.32 2.41 -3.16
C VAL A 71 -14.12 1.19 -4.06
N ALA A 72 -14.08 0.00 -3.48
CA ALA A 72 -13.97 -1.26 -4.22
C ALA A 72 -14.68 -2.37 -3.47
N THR A 73 -15.29 -3.28 -4.21
CA THR A 73 -15.82 -4.53 -3.67
C THR A 73 -15.02 -5.69 -4.26
N TRP A 74 -14.46 -6.51 -3.39
CA TRP A 74 -13.68 -7.68 -3.74
C TRP A 74 -14.30 -8.93 -3.12
N ARG A 75 -13.88 -10.10 -3.58
CA ARG A 75 -14.34 -11.40 -3.13
C ARG A 75 -13.14 -12.17 -2.60
N ALA A 76 -13.29 -12.83 -1.45
CA ALA A 76 -12.24 -13.68 -0.90
C ALA A 76 -11.79 -14.75 -1.92
N GLY A 77 -10.48 -14.96 -2.04
CA GLY A 77 -9.86 -15.81 -3.08
C GLY A 77 -9.72 -15.16 -4.47
N GLY A 78 -10.27 -13.96 -4.69
CA GLY A 78 -10.15 -13.26 -5.96
C GLY A 78 -8.77 -12.67 -6.20
N ARG A 79 -8.41 -12.53 -7.48
CA ARG A 79 -7.20 -11.81 -7.94
C ARG A 79 -7.55 -10.35 -8.21
N TYR A 80 -6.75 -9.45 -7.67
CA TYR A 80 -6.92 -7.99 -7.79
C TYR A 80 -5.56 -7.32 -7.98
N SER A 81 -5.59 -6.01 -8.18
CA SER A 81 -4.38 -5.22 -8.27
C SER A 81 -4.50 -3.91 -7.49
N LEU A 82 -3.35 -3.39 -7.09
CA LEU A 82 -3.21 -2.01 -6.65
C LEU A 82 -2.45 -1.24 -7.73
N SER A 83 -2.80 0.04 -7.89
CA SER A 83 -2.11 0.95 -8.79
C SER A 83 -1.52 2.13 -8.03
N VAL A 84 -0.35 2.57 -8.48
CA VAL A 84 0.46 3.63 -7.87
C VAL A 84 0.95 4.60 -8.93
N GLU A 85 1.09 5.87 -8.54
CA GLU A 85 1.65 6.92 -9.39
C GLU A 85 2.58 7.83 -8.59
N GLY A 86 3.39 8.62 -9.29
CA GLY A 86 4.23 9.62 -8.67
C GLY A 86 5.36 10.04 -9.59
N THR A 87 6.31 10.78 -9.05
CA THR A 87 7.40 11.39 -9.81
C THR A 87 8.79 10.95 -9.37
N ALA A 88 8.93 10.28 -8.22
CA ALA A 88 10.15 9.56 -7.88
C ALA A 88 9.85 8.21 -7.22
N THR A 89 10.29 7.16 -7.88
CA THR A 89 10.17 5.78 -7.42
C THR A 89 11.30 5.35 -6.47
N HIS A 90 12.27 6.22 -6.19
CA HIS A 90 13.42 5.93 -5.32
C HIS A 90 14.11 4.59 -5.61
N ASN A 91 14.30 4.27 -6.89
CA ASN A 91 14.87 3.00 -7.37
C ASN A 91 14.09 1.75 -6.88
N GLY A 92 12.81 1.91 -6.56
CA GLY A 92 11.98 0.88 -5.98
C GLY A 92 12.17 0.77 -4.47
N GLY A 93 12.29 -0.46 -3.99
CA GLY A 93 12.19 -0.79 -2.58
C GLY A 93 11.33 -2.03 -2.38
N SER A 94 10.72 -2.16 -1.21
CA SER A 94 9.77 -3.24 -0.92
C SER A 94 8.45 -2.73 -0.40
N CYS A 95 7.37 -3.41 -0.76
CA CYS A 95 6.01 -3.03 -0.42
C CYS A 95 5.24 -4.18 0.23
N GLN A 96 4.17 -3.87 0.96
CA GLN A 96 3.15 -4.84 1.33
C GLN A 96 1.77 -4.33 0.94
N ALA A 97 0.93 -5.26 0.47
CA ALA A 97 -0.51 -5.13 0.48
C ALA A 97 -1.03 -5.75 1.78
N SER A 98 -1.87 -5.02 2.53
CA SER A 98 -2.36 -5.47 3.84
C SER A 98 -3.84 -5.19 4.04
N LEU A 99 -4.50 -6.00 4.87
CA LEU A 99 -5.89 -5.78 5.29
C LEU A 99 -5.98 -5.50 6.80
N SER A 100 -6.92 -4.63 7.16
CA SER A 100 -7.31 -4.37 8.55
C SER A 100 -8.84 -4.43 8.67
N TYR A 101 -9.33 -5.21 9.61
CA TYR A 101 -10.76 -5.36 9.91
C TYR A 101 -11.18 -4.67 11.21
N ASP A 102 -10.26 -4.00 11.89
CA ASP A 102 -10.46 -3.49 13.25
C ASP A 102 -10.29 -1.96 13.35
N GLY A 103 -10.56 -1.26 12.24
CA GLY A 103 -10.48 0.20 12.14
C GLY A 103 -9.07 0.75 11.99
N GLY A 104 -8.09 -0.09 11.64
CA GLY A 104 -6.69 0.30 11.44
C GLY A 104 -5.83 0.08 12.68
N ARG A 105 -6.33 -0.60 13.72
CA ARG A 105 -5.51 -0.95 14.89
C ARG A 105 -4.49 -2.03 14.54
N THR A 106 -4.87 -2.96 13.66
CA THR A 106 -4.02 -4.07 13.24
C THR A 106 -4.14 -4.33 11.75
N PHE A 107 -2.99 -4.44 11.07
CA PHE A 107 -2.91 -4.78 9.65
C PHE A 107 -2.21 -6.12 9.48
N PHE A 108 -2.72 -6.95 8.59
CA PHE A 108 -2.17 -8.25 8.24
C PHE A 108 -1.71 -8.23 6.79
N ALA A 109 -0.44 -8.59 6.55
CA ALA A 109 0.12 -8.62 5.21
C ALA A 109 -0.48 -9.77 4.41
N ILE A 110 -1.12 -9.44 3.29
CA ILE A 110 -1.70 -10.43 2.37
C ILE A 110 -0.80 -10.71 1.17
N HIS A 111 0.09 -9.77 0.82
CA HIS A 111 1.12 -9.96 -0.22
C HIS A 111 2.34 -9.09 0.07
N SER A 112 3.53 -9.64 -0.11
CA SER A 112 4.81 -8.93 0.04
C SER A 112 5.55 -8.85 -1.29
N PHE A 113 5.91 -7.64 -1.70
CA PHE A 113 6.74 -7.40 -2.89
C PHE A 113 8.13 -6.99 -2.42
N VAL A 114 9.10 -7.91 -2.51
CA VAL A 114 10.48 -7.69 -2.08
C VAL A 114 11.33 -7.30 -3.30
N GLY A 115 11.65 -6.02 -3.39
CA GLY A 115 12.37 -5.43 -4.51
C GLY A 115 11.46 -4.96 -5.65
N GLY A 116 11.93 -3.92 -6.35
CA GLY A 116 11.28 -3.38 -7.54
C GLY A 116 9.95 -2.66 -7.32
N CYS A 117 9.35 -2.67 -6.14
CA CYS A 117 8.15 -1.88 -5.88
C CYS A 117 8.49 -0.44 -5.47
N PRO A 118 7.89 0.62 -6.06
CA PRO A 118 6.86 0.65 -7.12
C PRO A 118 7.40 1.08 -8.50
N LEU A 119 8.31 0.33 -9.12
CA LEU A 119 8.87 0.65 -10.45
C LEU A 119 7.88 0.45 -11.61
N THR A 120 6.82 -0.32 -11.40
CA THR A 120 5.69 -0.47 -12.32
C THR A 120 4.44 0.18 -11.74
N PRO A 121 3.48 0.62 -12.58
CA PRO A 121 2.29 1.33 -12.11
C PRO A 121 1.26 0.42 -11.44
N THR A 122 1.30 -0.89 -11.68
CA THR A 122 0.29 -1.85 -11.21
C THR A 122 0.97 -3.08 -10.63
N TRP A 123 0.40 -3.59 -9.53
CA TRP A 123 0.90 -4.70 -8.74
C TRP A 123 -0.23 -5.65 -8.38
N ASP A 124 -0.16 -6.88 -8.88
CA ASP A 124 -1.19 -7.90 -8.68
C ASP A 124 -1.02 -8.60 -7.34
N PHE A 125 -2.14 -8.95 -6.71
CA PHE A 125 -2.19 -9.77 -5.51
C PHE A 125 -3.45 -10.63 -5.50
N THR A 126 -3.46 -11.66 -4.66
CA THR A 126 -4.64 -12.51 -4.46
C THR A 126 -5.11 -12.36 -3.02
N LEU A 127 -6.41 -12.15 -2.83
CA LEU A 127 -6.99 -12.18 -1.49
C LEU A 127 -6.96 -13.62 -0.94
N PRO A 128 -6.65 -13.83 0.35
CA PRO A 128 -6.81 -15.14 0.97
C PRO A 128 -8.24 -15.67 0.81
N ASP A 129 -8.36 -16.98 0.62
CA ASP A 129 -9.64 -17.66 0.39
C ASP A 129 -10.63 -17.49 1.56
N ASP A 130 -10.10 -17.35 2.77
CA ASP A 130 -10.82 -17.17 4.03
C ASP A 130 -10.75 -15.73 4.56
N ALA A 131 -10.39 -14.75 3.72
CA ALA A 131 -10.44 -13.34 4.08
C ALA A 131 -11.85 -13.00 4.64
N PRO A 132 -11.96 -12.45 5.87
CA PRO A 132 -13.25 -12.16 6.48
C PRO A 132 -14.11 -11.27 5.58
N ALA A 133 -15.41 -11.58 5.48
CA ALA A 133 -16.36 -10.73 4.80
C ALA A 133 -16.68 -9.47 5.63
N GLY A 134 -16.97 -8.37 4.95
CA GLY A 134 -17.33 -7.08 5.55
C GLY A 134 -16.43 -5.93 5.12
N GLU A 135 -16.60 -4.80 5.79
CA GLU A 135 -15.82 -3.59 5.57
C GLU A 135 -14.38 -3.78 6.07
N ALA A 136 -13.40 -3.40 5.24
CA ALA A 136 -11.99 -3.51 5.55
C ALA A 136 -11.21 -2.28 5.07
N LEU A 137 -10.08 -2.03 5.73
CA LEU A 137 -9.06 -1.13 5.23
C LEU A 137 -8.05 -1.93 4.42
N PHE A 138 -7.88 -1.58 3.16
CA PHE A 138 -6.75 -2.02 2.35
C PHE A 138 -5.62 -1.00 2.46
N ALA A 139 -4.41 -1.45 2.74
CA ALA A 139 -3.23 -0.60 2.82
C ALA A 139 -2.15 -1.05 1.83
N TRP A 140 -1.64 -0.09 1.07
CA TRP A 140 -0.34 -0.18 0.43
C TRP A 140 0.69 0.49 1.35
N SER A 141 1.71 -0.25 1.77
CA SER A 141 2.88 0.29 2.45
C SER A 141 4.13 0.10 1.59
N TRP A 142 5.03 1.08 1.61
CA TRP A 142 6.28 1.04 0.83
C TRP A 142 7.46 1.62 1.61
N PHE A 143 8.60 0.95 1.48
CA PHE A 143 9.89 1.35 2.03
C PHE A 143 10.88 1.53 0.88
N ASN A 144 11.25 2.78 0.63
CA ASN A 144 12.06 3.21 -0.51
C ASN A 144 13.51 2.72 -0.43
N ASN A 145 14.07 2.32 -1.57
CA ASN A 145 15.43 1.79 -1.64
C ASN A 145 16.47 2.89 -1.36
N ILE A 146 16.39 4.04 -2.04
CA ILE A 146 17.36 5.15 -1.89
C ILE A 146 16.73 6.44 -1.32
N GLY A 147 17.52 7.26 -0.63
CA GLY A 147 17.10 8.54 -0.04
C GLY A 147 16.87 8.46 1.47
N ASN A 148 15.96 9.29 2.00
CA ASN A 148 15.58 9.22 3.40
C ASN A 148 14.99 7.84 3.75
N ARG A 149 15.13 7.41 4.99
CA ARG A 149 14.51 6.17 5.45
C ARG A 149 13.06 6.49 5.78
N GLU A 150 12.16 6.15 4.87
CA GLU A 150 10.76 6.56 4.93
C GLU A 150 9.83 5.34 4.91
N MET A 151 8.60 5.55 5.35
CA MET A 151 7.49 4.62 5.17
C MET A 151 6.35 5.38 4.51
N TYR A 152 5.97 4.95 3.32
CA TYR A 152 4.76 5.40 2.65
C TYR A 152 3.62 4.50 3.06
N MET A 153 2.44 5.07 3.26
CA MET A 153 1.24 4.29 3.54
C MET A 153 0.02 5.04 3.04
N ASN A 154 -0.71 4.42 2.11
CA ASN A 154 -2.02 4.91 1.69
C ASN A 154 -3.06 3.82 1.95
N CYS A 155 -4.24 4.21 2.42
CA CYS A 155 -5.30 3.28 2.77
C CYS A 155 -6.60 3.63 2.07
N ALA A 156 -7.28 2.61 1.56
CA ALA A 156 -8.58 2.69 0.96
C ALA A 156 -9.60 1.87 1.76
N HIS A 157 -10.85 2.29 1.72
CA HIS A 157 -11.95 1.48 2.21
C HIS A 157 -12.39 0.50 1.12
N VAL A 158 -12.38 -0.79 1.43
CA VAL A 158 -12.86 -1.85 0.54
C VAL A 158 -13.90 -2.71 1.26
N THR A 159 -14.82 -3.29 0.50
CA THR A 159 -15.78 -4.27 1.00
C THR A 159 -15.37 -5.65 0.52
N ILE A 160 -15.19 -6.59 1.44
CA ILE A 160 -14.85 -7.98 1.13
C ILE A 160 -16.12 -8.82 1.18
N GLN A 161 -16.43 -9.47 0.07
CA GLN A 161 -17.49 -10.47 -0.04
C GLN A 161 -16.94 -11.85 0.33
N PRO A 162 -17.77 -12.74 0.89
CA PRO A 162 -17.37 -14.12 1.13
C PRO A 162 -16.96 -14.79 -0.18
N ARG A 163 -16.09 -15.81 -0.07
CA ARG A 163 -15.73 -16.65 -1.21
C ARG A 163 -17.00 -17.15 -1.88
N GLY A 164 -17.04 -17.07 -3.20
CA GLY A 164 -18.12 -17.72 -3.94
C GLY A 164 -18.00 -19.22 -3.71
N VAL A 165 -19.00 -19.85 -3.11
CA VAL A 165 -19.15 -21.29 -3.27
C VAL A 165 -19.44 -21.50 -4.74
N ALA A 166 -18.54 -22.20 -5.46
CA ALA A 166 -18.91 -22.75 -6.75
C ALA A 166 -20.17 -23.59 -6.49
N ALA A 167 -21.30 -23.18 -7.06
CA ALA A 167 -22.47 -24.02 -7.08
C ALA A 167 -22.02 -25.36 -7.68
N ARG A 168 -22.21 -26.46 -6.94
CA ARG A 168 -22.13 -27.79 -7.55
C ARG A 168 -23.42 -27.94 -8.35
N GLU A 169 -23.46 -27.38 -9.54
CA GLU A 169 -24.53 -27.62 -10.50
C GLU A 169 -23.90 -28.05 -11.83
N GLU A 170 -24.38 -29.21 -12.30
CA GLU A 170 -24.00 -29.89 -13.52
C GLU A 170 -24.46 -29.07 -14.73
N GLN A 171 -23.54 -28.76 -15.66
CA GLN A 171 -23.82 -28.30 -17.06
C GLN A 171 -24.56 -26.94 -17.18
N GLU A 172 -24.36 -26.03 -18.15
CA GLU A 172 -23.68 -25.96 -19.44
C GLU A 172 -23.45 -24.44 -19.74
N GLU A 173 -22.35 -24.13 -20.41
CA GLU A 173 -21.97 -22.93 -21.20
C GLU A 173 -22.85 -21.65 -21.18
N GLU A 174 -22.32 -20.56 -20.59
CA GLU A 174 -22.09 -19.21 -21.17
C GLU A 174 -21.89 -18.15 -20.04
N GLU A 175 -21.08 -17.12 -20.34
CA GLU A 175 -20.87 -15.85 -19.61
C GLU A 175 -19.63 -15.69 -18.68
N GLU A 176 -18.79 -14.74 -19.13
CA GLU A 176 -17.62 -14.07 -18.53
C GLU A 176 -16.69 -14.83 -17.58
N ASP A 177 -15.51 -15.17 -18.13
CA ASP A 177 -14.29 -15.63 -17.49
C ASP A 177 -13.85 -14.72 -16.33
N VAL A 178 -14.46 -14.91 -15.16
CA VAL A 178 -13.78 -14.67 -13.89
C VAL A 178 -13.15 -15.99 -13.50
N SER A 179 -12.02 -16.31 -14.13
CA SER A 179 -11.16 -17.41 -13.71
C SER A 179 -10.66 -17.15 -12.30
N LEU A 180 -11.44 -17.63 -11.32
CA LEU A 180 -10.93 -17.98 -10.02
C LEU A 180 -10.01 -19.19 -10.24
N VAL A 181 -8.78 -18.93 -10.71
CA VAL A 181 -7.67 -19.87 -10.56
C VAL A 181 -7.46 -20.01 -9.05
N GLY A 182 -8.24 -20.90 -8.44
CA GLY A 182 -8.26 -21.13 -7.01
C GLY A 182 -6.87 -21.52 -6.57
N ARG A 183 -6.22 -20.62 -5.81
CA ARG A 183 -5.03 -20.98 -5.05
C ARG A 183 -5.44 -22.07 -4.05
N ALA A 184 -4.57 -23.06 -3.85
CA ALA A 184 -4.80 -24.03 -2.78
C ALA A 184 -4.86 -23.29 -1.42
N PRO A 185 -5.80 -23.60 -0.53
CA PRO A 185 -6.04 -22.87 0.71
C PRO A 185 -5.02 -23.23 1.80
N SER A 186 -3.73 -23.30 1.48
CA SER A 186 -2.73 -23.78 2.45
C SER A 186 -2.56 -22.83 3.63
N ASP A 187 -2.78 -21.52 3.44
CA ASP A 187 -2.43 -20.51 4.45
C ASP A 187 -3.61 -19.58 4.79
N PRO A 188 -4.29 -19.81 5.94
CA PRO A 188 -5.45 -19.04 6.33
C PRO A 188 -5.11 -17.57 6.61
N PHE A 189 -6.07 -16.66 6.45
CA PHE A 189 -5.94 -15.24 6.78
C PHE A 189 -5.43 -15.03 8.20
N ARG A 190 -5.84 -15.89 9.14
CA ARG A 190 -5.42 -15.84 10.54
C ARG A 190 -3.94 -16.15 10.77
N SER A 191 -3.26 -16.84 9.86
CA SER A 191 -1.82 -17.10 9.95
C SER A 191 -0.97 -16.00 9.31
N ARG A 192 -1.61 -15.02 8.65
CA ARG A 192 -0.90 -13.89 8.03
C ARG A 192 -0.16 -13.08 9.08
N PRO A 193 1.08 -12.66 8.81
CA PRO A 193 1.84 -11.87 9.77
C PRO A 193 1.29 -10.45 9.86
N ARG A 194 1.65 -9.76 10.95
CA ARG A 194 1.42 -8.32 11.02
C ARG A 194 2.18 -7.62 9.89
N MET A 195 1.56 -6.58 9.34
CA MET A 195 2.23 -5.68 8.40
C MET A 195 3.49 -5.12 9.06
N PHE A 196 4.59 -5.11 8.31
CA PHE A 196 5.85 -4.54 8.74
C PHE A 196 5.75 -3.02 8.87
N VAL A 197 6.32 -2.47 9.95
CA VAL A 197 6.33 -1.03 10.24
C VAL A 197 7.74 -0.62 10.64
N ALA A 198 8.27 0.40 9.99
CA ALA A 198 9.58 0.97 10.28
C ALA A 198 9.60 2.45 9.90
N ASN A 199 10.67 3.16 10.24
CA ASN A 199 10.92 4.55 9.82
C ASN A 199 9.88 5.58 10.32
N VAL A 200 9.13 5.24 11.36
CA VAL A 200 8.07 6.08 11.97
C VAL A 200 8.29 6.25 13.47
N ALA A 201 9.55 6.43 13.88
CA ALA A 201 10.00 6.55 15.28
C ALA A 201 9.57 5.38 16.19
N ASN A 202 9.39 4.18 15.64
CA ASN A 202 9.02 2.98 16.38
C ASN A 202 10.23 2.13 16.83
N GLY A 203 11.46 2.67 16.73
CA GLY A 203 12.69 1.94 17.04
C GLY A 203 13.17 0.98 15.95
N CYS A 204 12.45 0.86 14.83
CA CYS A 204 12.80 0.03 13.68
C CYS A 204 13.13 0.90 12.45
N SER A 205 14.18 0.56 11.72
CA SER A 205 14.56 1.29 10.50
C SER A 205 15.08 0.37 9.40
N THR A 206 14.83 0.76 8.16
CA THR A 206 15.36 0.10 6.95
C THR A 206 16.76 0.57 6.60
N VAL A 207 17.49 -0.21 5.80
CA VAL A 207 18.84 0.16 5.33
C VAL A 207 18.77 0.79 3.94
N GLU A 208 19.43 1.94 3.76
CA GLU A 208 19.52 2.58 2.45
C GLU A 208 20.30 1.74 1.42
N GLY A 209 19.88 1.81 0.16
CA GLY A 209 20.52 1.12 -0.97
C GLY A 209 20.24 -0.38 -1.01
N SER A 210 19.27 -0.86 -0.23
CA SER A 210 18.83 -2.26 -0.18
C SER A 210 17.32 -2.32 -0.08
N ASP A 211 16.73 -3.35 -0.68
CA ASP A 211 15.32 -3.66 -0.50
C ASP A 211 15.12 -4.33 0.86
N VAL A 212 14.18 -3.86 1.68
CA VAL A 212 13.97 -4.48 3.00
C VAL A 212 13.45 -5.91 2.81
N LEU A 213 14.18 -6.89 3.35
CA LEU A 213 13.67 -8.23 3.52
C LEU A 213 12.75 -8.22 4.74
N PHE A 214 11.43 -8.27 4.51
CA PHE A 214 10.46 -8.35 5.59
C PHE A 214 10.77 -9.58 6.46
N PRO A 215 10.90 -9.43 7.79
CA PRO A 215 11.20 -10.58 8.64
C PRO A 215 10.10 -11.63 8.65
N ASN A 216 8.84 -11.19 8.49
CA ASN A 216 7.69 -12.05 8.23
C ASN A 216 6.96 -11.57 6.97
N PRO A 217 7.35 -12.05 5.78
CA PRO A 217 6.74 -11.61 4.52
C PRO A 217 5.38 -12.28 4.26
N GLY A 218 5.06 -13.34 5.02
CA GLY A 218 3.87 -14.16 4.79
C GLY A 218 4.08 -15.19 3.66
N PRO A 219 3.02 -15.93 3.29
CA PRO A 219 3.10 -17.01 2.31
C PRO A 219 2.95 -16.54 0.85
N ASP A 220 2.56 -15.28 0.62
CA ASP A 220 2.40 -14.67 -0.71
C ASP A 220 3.50 -13.62 -0.87
N VAL A 221 4.57 -14.00 -1.59
CA VAL A 221 5.77 -13.18 -1.73
C VAL A 221 6.29 -13.22 -3.15
N ASP A 222 6.39 -12.06 -3.79
CA ASP A 222 7.20 -11.88 -4.98
C ASP A 222 8.53 -11.27 -4.58
N ASN A 223 9.62 -12.02 -4.76
CA ASN A 223 10.96 -11.53 -4.45
C ASN A 223 11.81 -11.47 -5.71
N ILE A 224 11.98 -10.26 -6.22
CA ILE A 224 12.79 -9.96 -7.40
C ILE A 224 14.03 -9.13 -7.05
N SER A 225 14.25 -8.85 -5.77
CA SER A 225 15.38 -8.06 -5.31
C SER A 225 16.71 -8.71 -5.66
N ARG A 226 17.68 -7.89 -6.08
CA ARG A 226 19.08 -8.29 -6.26
C ARG A 226 19.95 -7.97 -5.05
N ARG A 227 19.42 -7.22 -4.09
CA ARG A 227 20.13 -6.79 -2.88
C ARG A 227 19.12 -6.48 -1.79
N THR A 228 19.00 -7.42 -0.86
CA THR A 228 18.14 -7.25 0.32
C THR A 228 18.96 -6.90 1.56
N ALA A 229 18.29 -6.30 2.54
CA ALA A 229 18.81 -6.16 3.89
C ALA A 229 17.70 -6.39 4.92
N ALA A 230 18.03 -7.07 6.01
CA ALA A 230 17.16 -7.11 7.18
C ALA A 230 17.03 -5.69 7.79
N PRO A 231 15.87 -5.35 8.40
CA PRO A 231 15.74 -4.09 9.12
C PRO A 231 16.64 -4.07 10.37
N ARG A 232 16.90 -2.88 10.88
CA ARG A 232 17.77 -2.63 12.04
C ARG A 232 16.97 -2.01 13.19
N GLY A 233 17.47 -2.22 14.41
CA GLY A 233 16.87 -1.70 15.64
C GLY A 233 15.90 -2.70 16.28
N THR A 234 15.00 -2.19 17.12
CA THR A 234 13.97 -2.99 17.78
C THR A 234 12.73 -3.01 16.91
N CYS A 235 12.63 -4.03 16.06
CA CYS A 235 11.51 -4.20 15.14
C CYS A 235 10.45 -5.11 15.75
N PRO A 236 9.24 -4.61 16.05
CA PRO A 236 8.13 -5.44 16.48
C PRO A 236 7.67 -6.31 15.32
N PHE A 237 7.49 -7.60 15.58
CA PHE A 237 7.05 -8.63 14.63
C PHE A 237 5.77 -9.29 15.11
#